data_AF-A0A7L1SAV6-F1
#
_entry.id   AF-A0A7L1SAV6-F1
#
_cell.length_a   1.000
_cell.length_b   1.000
_cell.length_c   1.000
_cell.angle_alpha   90.00
_cell.angle_beta   90.00
_cell.angle_gamma   90.00
#
_symmetry.space_group_name_H-M   'P 1'
#
loop_
_entity.id
_entity.type
_entity.pdbx_description
1 polymer ?
#
loop_
_entity_poly.entity_id
_entity_poly.type
_entity_poly.pdbx_seq_one_letter_code
_entity_poly.pdbx_strand_id
1 'polypeptide(L)'
;MWPYLLLALALLGTVPASHPGHAGAARRCPWAQGSARCQPVPIPQSYCRDMYRGQLASVHSSARNQELQKLARTYNIIISPWIGAVTSRREGKWESHWEDSSPWNYANWAASNPCHKVTTCTTLSIRDGLWRSRFCIQFRPFICQY
;
A
#
# COMPACT_ATOMS: atom_id res chain seq x y z
N MET A 1 32.25 -27.31 10.21
CA MET A 1 30.85 -27.22 10.66
C MET A 1 30.11 -26.26 9.74
N TRP A 2 29.43 -26.86 8.74
CA TRP A 2 28.34 -26.37 7.87
C TRP A 2 28.36 -24.95 7.25
N PRO A 3 28.75 -24.84 5.96
CA PRO A 3 28.09 -23.88 5.07
C PRO A 3 27.76 -24.36 3.62
N TYR A 4 27.56 -25.67 3.34
CA TYR A 4 27.43 -26.16 1.94
C TYR A 4 26.27 -27.12 1.64
N LEU A 5 25.06 -26.91 2.18
CA LEU A 5 23.98 -27.90 1.99
C LEU A 5 22.60 -27.33 1.64
N LEU A 6 22.56 -26.28 0.81
CA LEU A 6 21.33 -25.91 0.08
C LEU A 6 21.58 -25.55 -1.40
N LEU A 7 22.63 -26.13 -2.01
CA LEU A 7 22.94 -25.94 -3.43
C LEU A 7 22.97 -27.24 -4.26
N ALA A 8 22.38 -28.33 -3.80
CA ALA A 8 22.41 -29.60 -4.55
C ALA A 8 21.17 -30.48 -4.38
N LEU A 9 19.98 -29.97 -4.71
CA LEU A 9 18.82 -30.80 -5.06
C LEU A 9 18.10 -30.25 -6.30
N ALA A 10 18.85 -30.14 -7.39
CA ALA A 10 18.30 -30.15 -8.74
C ALA A 10 18.99 -31.31 -9.44
N LEU A 11 18.27 -32.43 -9.63
CA LEU A 11 18.48 -33.51 -10.61
C LEU A 11 17.80 -34.80 -10.15
N LEU A 12 16.48 -34.78 -9.96
CA LEU A 12 15.61 -35.89 -10.34
C LEU A 12 14.30 -35.26 -10.82
N GLY A 13 14.06 -35.41 -12.12
CA GLY A 13 12.91 -34.84 -12.80
C GLY A 13 11.60 -35.28 -12.16
N THR A 14 10.80 -34.30 -11.78
CA THR A 14 9.39 -34.14 -12.14
C THR A 14 8.96 -32.83 -11.48
N VAL A 15 9.13 -31.72 -12.20
CA VAL A 15 8.37 -30.52 -11.89
C VAL A 15 6.92 -30.89 -12.19
N PRO A 16 5.98 -30.88 -11.23
CA PRO A 16 4.58 -30.88 -11.61
C PRO A 16 4.35 -29.52 -12.25
N ALA A 17 4.34 -29.51 -13.59
CA ALA A 17 3.75 -28.46 -14.37
C ALA A 17 2.23 -28.51 -14.12
N SER A 18 1.84 -27.91 -13.00
CA SER A 18 0.50 -27.37 -12.82
C SER A 18 0.67 -25.91 -12.42
N HIS A 19 0.99 -25.09 -13.41
CA HIS A 19 0.31 -23.82 -13.53
C HIS A 19 -1.12 -24.12 -14.01
N PRO A 20 -2.14 -24.15 -13.14
CA PRO A 20 -3.42 -23.63 -13.55
C PRO A 20 -3.26 -22.11 -13.55
N GLY A 21 -3.29 -21.53 -14.73
CA GLY A 21 -3.76 -20.16 -14.87
C GLY A 21 -5.15 -20.09 -14.24
N HIS A 22 -5.21 -19.63 -13.00
CA HIS A 22 -6.41 -19.13 -12.33
C HIS A 22 -5.98 -17.75 -11.79
N ALA A 23 -6.26 -16.66 -12.49
CA ALA A 23 -7.60 -16.05 -12.51
C ALA A 23 -8.24 -16.14 -11.11
N GLY A 24 -7.78 -15.28 -10.20
CA GLY A 24 -8.37 -15.17 -8.88
C GLY A 24 -7.39 -14.66 -7.84
N ALA A 25 -7.23 -13.34 -7.76
CA ALA A 25 -6.75 -12.71 -6.54
C ALA A 25 -7.53 -13.31 -5.36
N ALA A 26 -6.83 -13.97 -4.44
CA ALA A 26 -7.45 -14.61 -3.29
C ALA A 26 -8.19 -13.54 -2.48
N ARG A 27 -9.51 -13.49 -2.65
CA ARG A 27 -10.41 -12.64 -1.87
C ARG A 27 -10.41 -13.14 -0.43
N ARG A 28 -9.48 -12.67 0.40
CA ARG A 28 -9.64 -12.72 1.86
C ARG A 28 -10.37 -11.45 2.28
N CYS A 29 -11.70 -11.54 2.39
CA CYS A 29 -12.51 -10.56 3.10
C CYS A 29 -12.42 -10.94 4.59
N PRO A 30 -11.74 -10.16 5.46
CA PRO A 30 -11.46 -10.60 6.83
C PRO A 30 -12.65 -10.40 7.78
N TRP A 31 -13.89 -10.72 7.40
CA TRP A 31 -15.00 -10.71 8.36
C TRP A 31 -15.99 -11.82 8.05
N ALA A 32 -15.86 -12.91 8.80
CA ALA A 32 -16.90 -13.93 8.91
C ALA A 32 -18.02 -13.36 9.79
N GLN A 33 -19.03 -12.77 9.16
CA GLN A 33 -20.45 -12.74 9.57
C GLN A 33 -21.16 -11.57 8.84
N GLY A 34 -22.19 -11.89 8.06
CA GLY A 34 -23.29 -10.98 7.73
C GLY A 34 -23.00 -9.79 6.81
N SER A 35 -23.30 -9.95 5.52
CA SER A 35 -23.83 -8.89 4.63
C SER A 35 -23.01 -7.62 4.30
N ALA A 36 -21.69 -7.56 4.49
CA ALA A 36 -20.90 -6.44 4.00
C ALA A 36 -20.26 -6.74 2.63
N ARG A 37 -20.61 -5.96 1.60
CA ARG A 37 -19.98 -6.03 0.26
C ARG A 37 -18.46 -5.93 0.41
N CYS A 38 -17.70 -6.92 -0.09
CA CYS A 38 -16.25 -6.82 -0.16
C CYS A 38 -15.89 -5.59 -1.00
N GLN A 39 -15.40 -4.54 -0.36
CA GLN A 39 -14.98 -3.34 -1.06
C GLN A 39 -13.74 -3.68 -1.90
N PRO A 40 -13.66 -3.25 -3.17
CA PRO A 40 -12.44 -3.38 -3.95
C PRO A 40 -11.31 -2.65 -3.24
N VAL A 41 -10.32 -3.40 -2.77
CA VAL A 41 -9.10 -2.84 -2.21
C VAL A 41 -8.24 -2.32 -3.35
N PRO A 42 -7.65 -1.10 -3.29
CA PRO A 42 -6.78 -0.62 -4.34
C PRO A 42 -5.61 -1.56 -4.61
N ILE A 43 -5.16 -1.63 -5.86
CA ILE A 43 -4.08 -2.54 -6.31
C ILE A 43 -2.83 -2.49 -5.40
N PRO A 44 -2.32 -1.30 -4.98
CA PRO A 44 -1.18 -1.23 -4.07
C PRO A 44 -1.45 -1.86 -2.70
N GLN A 45 -2.64 -1.64 -2.12
CA GLN A 45 -3.03 -2.20 -0.83
C GLN A 45 -3.23 -3.72 -0.91
N SER A 46 -3.80 -4.25 -2.01
CA SER A 46 -3.86 -5.69 -2.20
C SER A 46 -2.47 -6.32 -2.32
N TYR A 47 -1.54 -5.65 -3.00
CA TYR A 47 -0.16 -6.14 -3.12
C TYR A 47 0.53 -6.22 -1.75
N CYS A 48 0.44 -5.16 -0.93
CA CYS A 48 1.02 -5.15 0.42
C CYS A 48 0.46 -6.29 1.28
N ARG A 49 -0.85 -6.52 1.22
CA ARG A 49 -1.51 -7.58 1.98
C ARG A 49 -1.15 -8.98 1.48
N ASP A 50 -1.12 -9.18 0.18
CA ASP A 50 -1.01 -10.52 -0.40
C ASP A 50 0.46 -10.99 -0.42
N MET A 51 1.41 -10.08 -0.66
CA MET A 51 2.84 -10.38 -0.75
C MET A 51 3.57 -10.29 0.60
N TYR A 52 3.19 -9.34 1.46
CA TYR A 52 3.92 -9.06 2.69
C TYR A 52 3.08 -9.26 3.96
N ARG A 53 1.82 -9.69 3.85
CA ARG A 53 0.88 -9.77 4.98
C ARG A 53 0.72 -8.44 5.73
N GLY A 54 0.92 -7.32 5.04
CA GLY A 54 0.86 -5.97 5.60
C GLY A 54 -0.18 -5.08 4.93
N GLN A 55 0.05 -3.78 4.98
CA GLN A 55 -0.80 -2.74 4.41
C GLN A 55 0.07 -1.63 3.79
N LEU A 56 -0.52 -0.73 3.02
CA LEU A 56 0.13 0.53 2.69
C LEU A 56 0.46 1.30 3.97
N ALA A 57 1.57 2.04 3.91
CA ALA A 57 2.08 2.75 5.07
C ALA A 57 1.09 3.81 5.56
N SER A 58 0.74 3.75 6.84
CA SER A 58 0.07 4.83 7.58
C SER A 58 1.11 5.66 8.33
N VAL A 59 0.78 6.92 8.58
CA VAL A 59 1.72 7.88 9.18
C VAL A 59 1.06 8.56 10.36
N HIS A 60 1.62 8.31 11.55
CA HIS A 60 1.09 8.79 12.83
C HIS A 60 2.02 9.76 13.55
N SER A 61 3.14 10.14 12.93
CA SER A 61 4.11 11.08 13.48
C SER A 61 5.01 11.68 12.41
N SER A 62 5.65 12.81 12.73
CA SER A 62 6.67 13.42 11.87
C SER A 62 7.89 12.51 11.69
N ALA A 63 8.30 11.78 12.74
CA ALA A 63 9.39 10.81 12.68
C ALA A 63 9.10 9.70 11.66
N ARG A 64 7.88 9.12 11.69
CA ARG A 64 7.47 8.12 10.70
C ARG A 64 7.43 8.70 9.30
N ASN A 65 6.95 9.93 9.14
CA ASN A 65 6.94 10.60 7.84
C ASN A 65 8.36 10.76 7.25
N GLN A 66 9.32 11.18 8.08
CA GLN A 66 10.71 11.36 7.70
C GLN A 66 11.39 10.02 7.38
N GLU A 67 11.09 8.98 8.14
CA GLU A 67 11.58 7.61 7.89
C GLU A 67 11.14 7.13 6.50
N LEU A 68 9.85 7.23 6.18
CA LEU A 68 9.32 6.84 4.87
C LEU A 68 9.88 7.69 3.72
N GLN A 69 10.09 8.99 3.96
CA GLN A 69 10.72 9.88 2.99
C GLN A 69 12.18 9.45 2.71
N LYS A 70 12.94 9.14 3.76
CA LYS A 70 14.31 8.65 3.65
C LYS A 70 14.36 7.31 2.92
N LEU A 71 13.47 6.38 3.26
CA LEU A 71 13.33 5.09 2.60
C LEU A 71 13.12 5.26 1.08
N ALA A 72 12.18 6.12 0.68
CA ALA A 72 11.91 6.38 -0.73
C ALA A 72 13.12 6.97 -1.48
N ARG A 73 13.89 7.84 -0.81
CA ARG A 73 15.14 8.39 -1.35
C ARG A 73 16.22 7.31 -1.53
N THR A 74 16.38 6.41 -0.55
CA THR A 74 17.38 5.33 -0.59
C THR A 74 17.18 4.40 -1.79
N TYR A 75 15.93 4.13 -2.17
CA TYR A 75 15.59 3.31 -3.35
C TYR A 75 15.54 4.09 -4.66
N ASN A 76 16.04 5.33 -4.69
CA ASN A 76 16.04 6.22 -5.86
C ASN A 76 14.65 6.31 -6.53
N ILE A 77 13.59 6.32 -5.72
CA ILE A 77 12.23 6.48 -6.22
C ILE A 77 12.10 7.89 -6.81
N ILE A 78 12.03 8.02 -8.14
CA ILE A 78 11.95 9.32 -8.83
C ILE A 78 10.55 9.94 -8.70
N ILE A 79 9.52 9.08 -8.67
CA ILE A 79 8.10 9.47 -8.67
C ILE A 79 7.54 9.28 -7.26
N SER A 80 6.95 10.31 -6.66
CA SER A 80 6.40 10.26 -5.29
C SER A 80 5.53 9.01 -5.07
N PRO A 81 5.88 8.13 -4.10
CA PRO A 81 5.17 6.89 -3.88
C PRO A 81 3.83 7.08 -3.17
N TRP A 82 2.94 6.11 -3.33
CA TRP A 82 1.71 6.02 -2.55
C TRP A 82 1.98 5.67 -1.08
N ILE A 83 1.20 6.30 -0.21
CA ILE A 83 0.97 5.89 1.19
C ILE A 83 -0.52 5.58 1.35
N GLY A 84 -0.90 4.95 2.46
CA GLY A 84 -2.23 4.39 2.67
C GLY A 84 -3.35 5.41 2.92
N ALA A 85 -3.13 6.70 2.66
CA ALA A 85 -4.14 7.74 2.87
C ALA A 85 -5.01 7.93 1.63
N VAL A 86 -6.32 7.94 1.84
CA VAL A 86 -7.33 8.21 0.81
C VAL A 86 -8.21 9.36 1.27
N THR A 87 -8.50 10.30 0.37
CA THR A 87 -9.52 11.33 0.59
C THR A 87 -10.75 10.95 -0.24
N SER A 88 -11.88 10.71 0.43
CA SER A 88 -13.15 10.36 -0.22
C SER A 88 -14.33 11.02 0.48
N ARG A 89 -15.51 10.97 -0.14
CA ARG A 89 -16.74 11.47 0.48
C ARG A 89 -17.34 10.39 1.38
N ARG A 90 -17.37 10.65 2.70
CA ARG A 90 -17.96 9.80 3.74
C ARG A 90 -19.04 10.59 4.45
N GLU A 91 -20.24 10.00 4.60
CA GLU A 91 -21.37 10.64 5.29
C GLU A 91 -21.67 12.07 4.80
N GLY A 92 -21.53 12.29 3.49
CA GLY A 92 -21.76 13.59 2.85
C GLY A 92 -20.61 14.60 2.93
N LYS A 93 -19.56 14.34 3.72
CA LYS A 93 -18.38 15.19 3.90
C LYS A 93 -17.14 14.61 3.25
N TRP A 94 -16.21 15.48 2.84
CA TRP A 94 -14.90 15.05 2.34
C TRP A 94 -13.95 14.82 3.50
N GLU A 95 -13.40 13.61 3.58
CA GLU A 95 -12.58 13.19 4.70
C GLU A 95 -11.39 12.37 4.22
N SER A 96 -10.25 12.56 4.87
CA SER A 96 -9.07 11.73 4.68
C SER A 96 -9.00 10.65 5.75
N HIS A 97 -8.64 9.44 5.35
CA HIS A 97 -8.58 8.28 6.23
C HIS A 97 -7.49 7.32 5.76
N TRP A 98 -7.02 6.48 6.66
CA TRP A 98 -6.09 5.40 6.33
C TRP A 98 -6.85 4.14 5.88
N GLU A 99 -6.33 3.45 4.88
CA GLU A 99 -6.90 2.19 4.38
C GLU A 99 -6.76 1.03 5.38
N ASP A 100 -5.80 1.12 6.30
CA ASP A 100 -5.62 0.17 7.40
C ASP A 100 -6.55 0.43 8.60
N SER A 101 -7.44 1.42 8.48
CA SER A 101 -8.39 1.84 9.52
C SER A 101 -7.74 2.37 10.81
N SER A 102 -6.45 2.70 10.77
CA SER A 102 -5.76 3.37 11.88
C SER A 102 -6.29 4.79 12.10
N PRO A 103 -6.12 5.37 13.30
CA PRO A 103 -6.60 6.72 13.60
C PRO A 103 -5.99 7.79 12.69
N TRP A 104 -6.82 8.74 12.24
CA TRP A 104 -6.37 9.94 11.53
C TRP A 104 -5.88 11.01 12.52
N ASN A 105 -4.65 10.85 13.03
CA ASN A 105 -4.08 11.69 14.10
C ASN A 105 -2.85 12.51 13.66
N TYR A 106 -2.43 12.40 12.41
CA TYR A 106 -1.32 13.15 11.85
C TYR A 106 -1.57 13.45 10.38
N ALA A 107 -1.17 14.65 9.95
CA ALA A 107 -1.28 15.07 8.56
C ALA A 107 -0.08 15.94 8.17
N ASN A 108 0.48 15.70 6.98
CA ASN A 108 1.58 16.51 6.44
C ASN A 108 1.26 17.02 5.02
N TRP A 109 0.07 17.57 4.83
CA TRP A 109 -0.41 18.01 3.52
C TRP A 109 0.41 19.18 2.96
N ALA A 110 0.67 19.13 1.65
CA ALA A 110 1.10 20.31 0.92
C ALA A 110 -0.05 21.32 0.84
N ALA A 111 0.28 22.59 0.61
CA ALA A 111 -0.71 23.63 0.34
C ALA A 111 -1.72 23.17 -0.74
N SER A 112 -2.98 23.52 -0.55
CA SER A 112 -4.10 23.14 -1.44
C SER A 112 -4.40 21.63 -1.50
N ASN A 113 -3.91 20.84 -0.54
CA ASN A 113 -4.25 19.43 -0.37
C ASN A 113 -4.86 19.19 1.02
N PRO A 114 -5.72 18.16 1.18
CA PRO A 114 -6.19 17.27 0.14
C PRO A 114 -7.23 17.91 -0.79
N CYS A 115 -7.43 17.30 -1.97
CA CYS A 115 -8.48 17.71 -2.89
C CYS A 115 -9.85 17.23 -2.40
N HIS A 116 -10.72 18.14 -1.97
CA HIS A 116 -12.08 17.85 -1.49
C HIS A 116 -13.15 17.96 -2.59
N LYS A 117 -12.81 17.57 -3.83
CA LYS A 117 -13.74 17.61 -4.98
C LYS A 117 -13.99 16.25 -5.61
N VAL A 118 -13.02 15.36 -5.50
CA VAL A 118 -13.02 14.02 -6.10
C VAL A 118 -12.27 13.07 -5.19
N THR A 119 -12.55 11.77 -5.29
CA THR A 119 -11.78 10.76 -4.54
C THR A 119 -10.34 10.77 -5.02
N THR A 120 -9.40 10.92 -4.09
CA THR A 120 -7.97 10.94 -4.39
C THR A 120 -7.18 10.03 -3.45
N CYS A 121 -6.07 9.52 -3.97
CA CYS A 121 -5.08 8.78 -3.21
C CYS A 121 -3.90 9.70 -2.89
N THR A 122 -3.13 9.34 -1.87
CA THR A 122 -2.11 10.23 -1.30
C THR A 122 -0.71 9.78 -1.63
N THR A 123 0.07 10.68 -2.23
CA THR A 123 1.50 10.48 -2.48
C THR A 123 2.35 11.18 -1.42
N LEU A 124 3.42 10.53 -0.96
CA LEU A 124 4.47 11.12 -0.14
C LEU A 124 5.55 11.73 -1.04
N SER A 125 5.74 13.04 -0.98
CA SER A 125 6.80 13.67 -1.77
C SER A 125 8.18 13.38 -1.17
N ILE A 126 9.06 12.83 -2.00
CA ILE A 126 10.46 12.59 -1.65
C ILE A 126 11.23 13.90 -1.42
N ARG A 127 10.78 15.04 -1.99
CA ARG A 127 11.53 16.31 -1.92
C ARG A 127 11.34 17.02 -0.60
N ASP A 128 10.08 17.26 -0.23
CA ASP A 128 9.68 18.07 0.94
C ASP A 128 8.97 17.26 2.02
N GLY A 129 8.68 15.98 1.78
CA GLY A 129 7.98 15.12 2.74
C GLY A 129 6.48 15.39 2.81
N LEU A 130 5.98 16.35 2.02
CA LEU A 130 4.58 16.78 2.03
C LEU A 130 3.70 15.87 1.17
N TRP A 131 2.45 15.71 1.60
CA TRP A 131 1.47 14.84 0.99
C TRP A 131 0.68 15.56 -0.10
N ARG A 132 0.40 14.86 -1.20
CA ARG A 132 -0.33 15.40 -2.34
C ARG A 132 -1.39 14.44 -2.84
N SER A 133 -2.57 14.98 -3.11
CA SER A 133 -3.69 14.28 -3.75
C SER A 133 -3.38 13.99 -5.23
N ARG A 134 -3.60 12.75 -5.63
CA ARG A 134 -3.50 12.28 -7.01
C ARG A 134 -4.66 11.35 -7.34
N PHE A 135 -5.02 11.26 -8.61
CA PHE A 135 -6.01 10.28 -9.05
C PHE A 135 -5.50 8.86 -8.76
N CYS A 136 -6.31 8.05 -8.08
CA CYS A 136 -5.93 6.70 -7.63
C CYS A 136 -5.55 5.74 -8.76
N ILE A 137 -5.95 6.04 -10.00
CA ILE A 137 -5.64 5.23 -11.19
C ILE A 137 -4.19 5.39 -11.68
N GLN A 138 -3.40 6.29 -11.10
CA GLN A 138 -2.02 6.50 -11.53
C GLN A 138 -1.11 5.35 -11.07
N PHE A 139 -0.30 4.83 -12.00
CA PHE A 139 0.79 3.91 -11.67
C PHE A 139 1.92 4.66 -10.97
N ARG A 140 2.18 4.31 -9.72
CA ARG A 140 3.28 4.85 -8.91
C ARG A 140 3.83 3.74 -8.02
N PRO A 141 5.11 3.83 -7.62
CA PRO A 141 5.62 3.02 -6.52
C PRO A 141 4.79 3.28 -5.26
N PHE A 142 4.87 2.39 -4.28
CA PHE A 142 4.11 2.46 -3.05
C PHE A 142 4.91 1.86 -1.90
N ILE A 143 4.61 2.28 -0.68
CA ILE A 143 5.32 1.81 0.51
C ILE A 143 4.38 0.96 1.35
N CYS A 144 4.79 -0.28 1.61
CA CYS A 144 4.08 -1.17 2.54
C CYS A 144 4.65 -1.06 3.96
N GLN A 145 3.86 -1.43 4.95
CA GLN A 145 4.24 -1.65 6.34
C GLN A 145 3.60 -2.94 6.86
N TYR A 146 4.18 -3.54 7.89
CA TYR A 146 3.73 -4.77 8.55
C TYR A 146 4.12 -4.74 10.03
#